data_AF-A0A8X6W1E9-F1
#
_entry.id   AF-A0A8X6W1E9-F1
#
_cell.length_a   1.000
_cell.length_b   1.000
_cell.length_c   1.000
_cell.angle_alpha   90.00
_cell.angle_beta   90.00
_cell.angle_gamma   90.00
#
_symmetry.space_group_name_H-M   'P 1'
#
loop_
_entity.id
_entity.type
_entity.pdbx_description
1 polymer ?
#
loop_
_entity_poly.entity_id
_entity_poly.type
_entity_poly.pdbx_seq_one_letter_code
_entity_poly.pdbx_strand_id
1 'polypeptide(L)'
;MNLAMEQKKDQDLAKLKLLSNSSKNEEFRFIDGILCRKNFDPDGKLWLPVIPKHLRADILRHFHDAPTAGHLGFAKTYDRIRKRFYWPGMYRNVVRFPKSAHGNKWIIVCTDYSTRYAITQALPTAEVDEIAKFLLEEIVLRHGAPRVIITDRGAVFRSRLVSSLVDLCNIAHRFH
;
A
#
# COMPACT_ATOMS: atom_id res chain seq x y z
N MET A 1 13.22 -18.91 -12.50
CA MET A 1 14.13 -17.75 -12.32
C MET A 1 15.24 -18.14 -11.34
N ASN A 2 16.50 -17.87 -11.64
CA ASN A 2 17.63 -18.17 -10.75
C ASN A 2 18.03 -16.92 -9.94
N LEU A 3 17.66 -16.88 -8.65
CA LEU A 3 17.88 -15.70 -7.80
C LEU A 3 19.36 -15.37 -7.60
N ALA A 4 20.25 -16.36 -7.52
CA ALA A 4 21.69 -16.12 -7.38
C ALA A 4 22.26 -15.38 -8.59
N MET A 5 21.81 -15.71 -9.80
CA MET A 5 22.19 -14.98 -11.01
C MET A 5 21.66 -13.54 -11.01
N GLU A 6 20.42 -13.34 -10.60
CA GLU A 6 19.83 -12.00 -10.51
C GLU A 6 20.50 -11.11 -9.45
N GLN A 7 20.89 -11.68 -8.31
CA GLN A 7 21.68 -10.97 -7.30
C GLN A 7 23.04 -10.55 -7.83
N LYS A 8 23.70 -11.38 -8.66
CA LYS A 8 25.01 -11.02 -9.25
C LYS A 8 24.91 -9.77 -10.12
N LYS A 9 23.85 -9.65 -10.92
CA LYS A 9 23.59 -8.49 -11.81
C LYS A 9 23.30 -7.19 -11.05
N ASP A 10 22.78 -7.28 -9.82
CA ASP A 10 22.41 -6.10 -9.04
C ASP A 10 23.62 -5.44 -8.38
N GLN A 11 23.97 -4.25 -8.89
CA GLN A 11 25.06 -3.42 -8.37
C GLN A 11 24.73 -2.81 -7.00
N ASP A 12 23.45 -2.59 -6.68
CA ASP A 12 23.03 -2.02 -5.39
C ASP A 12 23.30 -3.01 -4.23
N LEU A 13 23.57 -4.28 -4.54
CA LEU A 13 23.94 -5.30 -3.56
C LEU A 13 25.45 -5.40 -3.31
N ALA A 14 26.30 -4.66 -4.04
CA ALA A 14 27.76 -4.78 -3.95
C ALA A 14 28.29 -4.59 -2.52
N LYS A 15 27.76 -3.58 -1.80
CA LYS A 15 28.13 -3.33 -0.39
C LYS A 15 27.78 -4.51 0.51
N LEU A 16 26.59 -5.11 0.33
CA LEU A 16 26.16 -6.25 1.14
C LEU A 16 26.97 -7.52 0.84
N LYS A 17 27.33 -7.74 -0.43
CA LYS A 17 28.21 -8.85 -0.85
C LYS A 17 29.60 -8.73 -0.23
N LEU A 18 30.14 -7.51 -0.13
CA LEU A 18 31.41 -7.26 0.54
C LEU A 18 31.30 -7.53 2.04
N LEU A 19 30.22 -7.03 2.67
CA LEU A 19 29.94 -7.23 4.08
C LEU A 19 29.79 -8.70 4.44
N SER A 20 29.17 -9.54 3.60
CA SER A 20 29.01 -10.98 3.89
C SER A 20 30.30 -11.79 3.85
N ASN A 21 31.37 -11.25 3.23
CA ASN A 21 32.67 -11.91 3.19
C ASN A 21 33.52 -11.61 4.44
N SER A 22 33.07 -10.68 5.29
CA SER A 22 33.75 -10.36 6.54
C SER A 22 33.41 -11.41 7.60
N SER A 23 34.44 -12.04 8.18
CA SER A 23 34.30 -13.05 9.24
C SER A 23 33.59 -12.54 10.50
N LYS A 24 33.47 -11.21 10.67
CA LYS A 24 32.77 -10.57 11.79
C LYS A 24 31.28 -10.31 11.52
N ASN A 25 30.78 -10.59 10.30
CA ASN A 25 29.41 -10.27 9.95
C ASN A 25 28.48 -11.47 10.14
N GLU A 26 27.68 -11.44 11.21
CA GLU A 26 26.66 -12.45 11.47
C GLU A 26 25.30 -12.13 10.80
N GLU A 27 25.13 -10.92 10.26
CA GLU A 27 23.87 -10.48 9.67
C GLU A 27 23.70 -10.93 8.22
N PHE A 28 24.78 -11.13 7.46
CA PHE A 28 24.71 -11.48 6.04
C PHE A 28 25.61 -12.65 5.70
N ARG A 29 25.10 -13.61 4.93
CA ARG A 29 25.89 -14.75 4.44
C ARG A 29 25.37 -15.27 3.10
N PHE A 30 26.21 -16.05 2.40
CA PHE A 30 25.76 -16.83 1.26
C PHE A 30 25.27 -18.21 1.70
N ILE A 31 24.12 -18.63 1.17
CA ILE A 31 23.53 -19.96 1.34
C ILE A 31 23.21 -20.46 -0.07
N ASP A 32 23.82 -21.57 -0.50
CA ASP A 32 23.65 -22.12 -1.85
C ASP A 32 23.86 -21.08 -2.98
N GLY A 33 24.84 -20.17 -2.78
CA GLY A 33 25.16 -19.10 -3.71
C GLY A 33 24.19 -17.90 -3.68
N ILE A 34 23.19 -17.89 -2.79
CA ILE A 34 22.23 -16.79 -2.59
C ILE A 34 22.66 -15.97 -1.38
N LEU A 35 22.76 -14.65 -1.55
CA LEU A 35 22.96 -13.71 -0.45
C LEU A 35 21.69 -13.65 0.41
N CYS A 36 21.83 -13.94 1.69
CA CYS A 36 20.76 -13.98 2.68
C CYS A 36 21.09 -13.08 3.87
N ARG A 37 20.05 -12.52 4.50
CA ARG A 37 20.14 -11.79 5.77
C ARG A 37 19.57 -12.62 6.92
N LYS A 38 20.22 -12.58 8.08
CA LYS A 38 19.71 -13.15 9.34
C LYS A 38 18.44 -12.42 9.74
N ASN A 39 17.43 -13.20 10.11
CA ASN A 39 16.17 -12.72 10.65
C ASN A 39 16.09 -13.06 12.13
N PHE A 40 15.47 -12.17 12.88
CA PHE A 40 15.26 -12.33 14.32
C PHE A 40 13.78 -12.48 14.69
N ASP A 41 12.90 -12.51 13.68
CA ASP A 41 11.50 -12.82 13.90
C ASP A 41 11.34 -14.32 14.20
N PRO A 42 10.76 -14.69 15.35
CA PRO A 42 10.61 -16.10 15.76
C PRO A 42 9.66 -16.89 14.85
N ASP A 43 8.72 -16.21 14.18
CA ASP A 43 7.74 -16.83 13.28
C ASP A 43 8.22 -16.80 11.81
N GLY A 44 9.39 -16.20 11.55
CA GLY A 44 9.95 -16.03 10.22
C GLY A 44 11.01 -17.08 9.86
N LYS A 45 11.40 -17.12 8.58
CA LYS A 45 12.60 -17.89 8.20
C LYS A 45 13.84 -17.24 8.83
N LEU A 46 14.72 -18.04 9.42
CA LEU A 46 15.98 -17.56 10.02
C LEU A 46 16.87 -16.81 9.02
N TRP A 47 16.84 -17.23 7.75
CA TRP A 47 17.60 -16.61 6.67
C TRP A 47 16.69 -16.17 5.55
N LEU A 48 16.70 -14.87 5.26
CA LEU A 48 15.85 -14.23 4.26
C LEU A 48 16.67 -13.93 3.01
N PRO A 49 16.26 -14.39 1.82
CA PRO A 49 16.92 -14.02 0.60
C PRO A 49 16.88 -12.51 0.38
N VAL A 50 18.03 -11.93 0.02
CA VAL A 50 18.15 -10.50 -0.30
C VAL A 50 17.64 -10.26 -1.71
N ILE A 51 16.59 -9.48 -1.87
CA ILE A 51 15.90 -9.32 -3.16
C ILE A 51 16.55 -8.22 -4.03
N PRO A 52 16.95 -8.56 -5.26
CA PRO A 52 17.38 -7.60 -6.27
C PRO A 52 16.34 -6.52 -6.57
N LYS A 53 16.79 -5.29 -6.82
CA LYS A 53 15.94 -4.11 -7.01
C LYS A 53 14.81 -4.29 -8.02
N HIS A 54 15.10 -4.89 -9.16
CA HIS A 54 14.13 -5.07 -10.24
C HIS A 54 13.00 -6.05 -9.89
N LEU A 55 13.18 -6.94 -8.90
CA LEU A 55 12.18 -7.93 -8.47
C LEU A 55 11.27 -7.43 -7.33
N ARG A 56 11.66 -6.32 -6.67
CA ARG A 56 10.95 -5.82 -5.48
C ARG A 56 9.52 -5.39 -5.80
N ALA A 57 9.31 -4.75 -6.96
CA ALA A 57 7.99 -4.27 -7.37
C ALA A 57 6.99 -5.41 -7.61
N ASP A 58 7.44 -6.51 -8.21
CA ASP A 58 6.58 -7.65 -8.52
C ASP A 58 6.24 -8.45 -7.26
N ILE A 59 7.20 -8.60 -6.35
CA ILE A 59 6.93 -9.16 -5.01
C ILE A 59 5.90 -8.29 -4.30
N LEU A 60 6.12 -6.97 -4.23
CA LEU A 60 5.18 -6.05 -3.60
C LEU A 60 3.76 -6.22 -4.15
N ARG A 61 3.60 -6.20 -5.47
CA ARG A 61 2.32 -6.36 -6.17
C ARG A 61 1.65 -7.69 -5.84
N HIS A 62 2.39 -8.79 -5.89
CA HIS A 62 1.87 -10.12 -5.60
C HIS A 62 1.27 -10.24 -4.18
N PHE A 63 1.90 -9.61 -3.17
CA PHE A 63 1.38 -9.65 -1.79
C PHE A 63 0.26 -8.65 -1.52
N HIS A 64 0.14 -7.61 -2.35
CA HIS A 64 -0.91 -6.60 -2.25
C HIS A 64 -2.21 -7.03 -2.94
N ASP A 65 -2.13 -7.66 -4.11
CA ASP A 65 -3.32 -8.04 -4.89
C ASP A 65 -3.98 -9.33 -4.37
N ALA A 66 -3.48 -9.88 -3.25
CA ALA A 66 -4.09 -11.03 -2.60
C ALA A 66 -5.49 -10.67 -2.05
N PRO A 67 -6.52 -11.52 -2.21
CA PRO A 67 -7.91 -11.23 -1.81
C PRO A 67 -8.09 -10.78 -0.34
N THR A 68 -7.15 -11.14 0.54
CA THR A 68 -7.13 -10.78 1.97
C THR A 68 -6.54 -9.41 2.28
N ALA A 69 -6.09 -8.66 1.27
CA ALA A 69 -5.47 -7.33 1.42
C ALA A 69 -6.48 -6.19 1.66
N GLY A 70 -7.77 -6.42 1.39
CA GLY A 70 -8.82 -5.39 1.37
C GLY A 70 -9.12 -4.68 2.70
N HIS A 71 -8.59 -5.13 3.84
CA HIS A 71 -8.97 -4.58 5.15
C HIS A 71 -7.86 -3.95 5.99
N LEU A 72 -6.57 -4.31 5.82
CA LEU A 72 -5.52 -3.95 6.78
C LEU A 72 -4.20 -3.42 6.17
N GLY A 73 -4.26 -3.01 4.90
CA GLY A 73 -3.28 -2.10 4.27
C GLY A 73 -1.81 -2.49 4.34
N PHE A 74 -0.95 -1.45 4.36
CA PHE A 74 0.52 -1.52 4.39
C PHE A 74 1.06 -2.47 5.47
N ALA A 75 0.50 -2.43 6.69
CA ALA A 75 1.04 -3.16 7.84
C ALA A 75 1.02 -4.68 7.61
N LYS A 76 -0.09 -5.23 7.10
CA LYS A 76 -0.17 -6.65 6.75
C LYS A 76 0.72 -7.03 5.58
N THR A 77 0.80 -6.18 4.57
CA THR A 77 1.66 -6.44 3.40
C THR A 77 3.13 -6.45 3.81
N TYR A 78 3.55 -5.49 4.63
CA TYR A 78 4.88 -5.45 5.23
C TYR A 78 5.15 -6.68 6.10
N ASP A 79 4.22 -7.07 6.99
CA ASP A 79 4.40 -8.24 7.86
C ASP A 79 4.59 -9.54 7.07
N ARG A 80 3.80 -9.74 6.00
CA ARG A 80 3.94 -10.92 5.13
C ARG A 80 5.27 -10.95 4.38
N ILE A 81 5.75 -9.79 3.93
CA ILE A 81 7.00 -9.68 3.17
C ILE A 81 8.22 -9.84 4.08
N ARG A 82 8.26 -9.14 5.23
CA ARG A 82 9.43 -9.10 6.12
C ARG A 82 9.78 -10.46 6.73
N LYS A 83 8.82 -11.38 6.81
CA LYS A 83 9.00 -12.76 7.29
C LYS A 83 9.63 -13.69 6.25
N ARG A 84 9.67 -13.29 4.97
CA ARG A 84 10.07 -14.15 3.83
C ARG A 84 11.21 -13.59 2.99
N PHE A 85 11.40 -12.27 2.97
CA PHE A 85 12.34 -11.57 2.11
C PHE A 85 13.04 -10.45 2.86
N TYR A 86 14.17 -9.97 2.31
CA TYR A 86 14.82 -8.76 2.80
C TYR A 86 15.33 -7.90 1.63
N TRP A 87 15.36 -6.58 1.81
CA TRP A 87 16.20 -5.68 1.02
C TRP A 87 16.47 -4.37 1.80
N PRO A 88 17.59 -3.67 1.53
CA PRO A 88 17.86 -2.36 2.14
C PRO A 88 16.73 -1.36 1.86
N GLY A 89 16.25 -0.68 2.90
CA GLY A 89 15.16 0.29 2.78
C GLY A 89 13.77 -0.35 2.58
N MET A 90 13.60 -1.64 2.87
CA MET A 90 12.35 -2.38 2.67
C MET A 90 11.12 -1.65 3.19
N TYR A 91 11.13 -1.21 4.44
CA TYR A 91 10.02 -0.45 5.02
C TYR A 91 9.63 0.73 4.14
N ARG A 92 10.60 1.58 3.74
CA ARG A 92 10.35 2.75 2.90
C ARG A 92 9.80 2.40 1.52
N ASN A 93 10.28 1.32 0.91
CA ASN A 93 9.78 0.87 -0.39
C ASN A 93 8.37 0.29 -0.30
N VAL A 94 8.05 -0.44 0.77
CA VAL A 94 6.72 -1.02 1.00
C VAL A 94 5.72 0.09 1.34
N VAL A 95 6.13 1.13 2.10
CA VAL A 95 5.28 2.31 2.40
C VAL A 95 4.98 3.11 1.13
N ARG A 96 5.96 3.29 0.25
CA ARG A 96 5.78 3.99 -1.05
C ARG A 96 5.16 3.09 -2.12
N PHE A 97 4.22 2.23 -1.70
CA PHE A 97 3.65 1.17 -2.51
C PHE A 97 3.21 1.67 -3.91
N PRO A 98 3.50 0.92 -4.98
CA PRO A 98 3.09 1.31 -6.33
C PRO A 98 1.57 1.33 -6.46
N LYS A 99 1.07 2.06 -7.47
CA LYS A 99 -0.35 1.97 -7.86
C LYS A 99 -0.74 0.51 -8.13
N SER A 100 -2.01 0.16 -7.91
CA SER A 100 -2.56 -1.15 -8.31
C SER A 100 -2.43 -1.36 -9.82
N ALA A 101 -2.70 -2.58 -10.31
CA ALA A 101 -2.69 -2.87 -11.75
C ALA A 101 -3.58 -1.92 -12.58
N HIS A 102 -4.64 -1.39 -11.98
CA HIS A 102 -5.57 -0.44 -12.60
C HIS A 102 -5.21 1.03 -12.34
N GLY A 103 -4.03 1.31 -11.78
CA GLY A 103 -3.58 2.67 -11.49
C GLY A 103 -4.12 3.24 -10.17
N ASN A 104 -4.86 2.47 -9.37
CA ASN A 104 -5.49 2.95 -8.14
C ASN A 104 -4.48 3.06 -6.98
N LYS A 105 -4.57 4.15 -6.21
CA LYS A 105 -3.71 4.38 -5.04
C LYS A 105 -4.51 4.65 -3.76
N TRP A 106 -5.73 5.15 -3.91
CA TRP A 106 -6.56 5.61 -2.82
C TRP A 106 -7.85 4.80 -2.75
N ILE A 107 -8.48 4.79 -1.58
CA ILE A 107 -9.82 4.26 -1.38
C ILE A 107 -10.61 5.38 -0.72
N ILE A 108 -11.73 5.78 -1.33
CA ILE A 108 -12.73 6.62 -0.66
C ILE A 108 -13.70 5.69 0.08
N VAL A 109 -14.07 6.08 1.29
CA VAL A 109 -14.99 5.34 2.15
C VAL A 109 -16.06 6.31 2.63
N CYS A 110 -17.33 5.96 2.42
CA CYS A 110 -18.47 6.56 3.08
C CYS A 110 -19.09 5.52 4.00
N THR A 111 -19.34 5.88 5.26
CA THR A 111 -20.00 4.99 6.22
C THR A 111 -21.28 5.64 6.67
N ASP A 112 -22.42 4.97 6.46
CA ASP A 112 -23.65 5.38 7.12
C ASP A 112 -23.52 5.14 8.62
N TYR A 113 -23.71 6.21 9.39
CA TYR A 113 -23.54 6.17 10.83
C TYR A 113 -24.62 5.33 11.53
N SER A 114 -25.83 5.24 10.95
CA SER A 114 -26.97 4.57 11.57
C SER A 114 -26.91 3.04 11.45
N THR A 115 -26.59 2.54 10.25
CA THR A 115 -26.54 1.10 9.95
C THR A 115 -25.13 0.52 9.99
N ARG A 116 -24.10 1.37 10.05
CA ARG A 116 -22.69 1.01 9.82
C ARG A 116 -22.41 0.43 8.44
N TYR A 117 -23.33 0.61 7.49
CA TYR A 117 -23.11 0.21 6.11
C TYR A 117 -22.01 1.08 5.46
N ALA A 118 -21.01 0.44 4.87
CA ALA A 118 -19.87 1.12 4.26
C ALA A 118 -19.88 0.95 2.74
N ILE A 119 -19.75 2.08 2.04
CA ILE A 119 -19.60 2.17 0.59
C ILE A 119 -18.16 2.59 0.30
N THR A 120 -17.49 1.86 -0.59
CA THR A 120 -16.07 2.10 -0.89
C THR A 120 -15.80 2.07 -2.38
N GLN A 121 -14.90 2.93 -2.84
CA GLN A 121 -14.44 2.96 -4.23
C GLN A 121 -12.93 3.20 -4.29
N ALA A 122 -12.25 2.46 -5.19
CA ALA A 122 -10.83 2.65 -5.44
C ALA A 122 -10.60 3.82 -6.42
N LEU A 123 -9.66 4.72 -6.10
CA LEU A 123 -9.36 5.92 -6.88
C LEU A 123 -7.86 5.99 -7.27
N PRO A 124 -7.52 6.34 -8.51
CA PRO A 124 -6.15 6.57 -8.95
C PRO A 124 -5.49 7.79 -8.33
N THR A 125 -6.23 8.90 -8.18
CA THR A 125 -5.64 10.18 -7.77
C THR A 125 -6.28 10.79 -6.53
N ALA A 126 -7.53 10.45 -6.23
CA ALA A 126 -8.36 11.08 -5.18
C ALA A 126 -8.54 12.59 -5.41
N GLU A 127 -8.63 12.98 -6.69
CA GLU A 127 -8.87 14.35 -7.10
C GLU A 127 -10.34 14.72 -6.99
N VAL A 128 -10.60 16.03 -6.98
CA VAL A 128 -11.91 16.61 -6.68
C VAL A 128 -13.04 16.01 -7.52
N ASP A 129 -12.84 15.82 -8.83
CA ASP A 129 -13.84 15.26 -9.74
C ASP A 129 -14.21 13.82 -9.38
N GLU A 130 -13.23 13.02 -8.95
CA GLU A 130 -13.45 11.63 -8.55
C GLU A 130 -14.25 11.53 -7.25
N ILE A 131 -13.97 12.44 -6.30
CA ILE A 131 -14.70 12.54 -5.04
C ILE A 131 -16.13 13.00 -5.29
N ALA A 132 -16.33 14.03 -6.12
CA ALA A 132 -17.65 14.52 -6.48
C ALA A 132 -18.48 13.45 -7.19
N LYS A 133 -17.87 12.72 -8.13
CA LYS A 133 -18.50 11.59 -8.81
C LYS A 133 -18.94 10.51 -7.83
N PHE A 134 -18.06 10.12 -6.90
CA PHE A 134 -18.41 9.15 -5.85
C PHE A 134 -19.60 9.64 -5.00
N LEU A 135 -19.57 10.88 -4.52
CA LEU A 135 -20.67 11.44 -3.72
C LEU A 135 -22.00 11.45 -4.49
N LEU A 136 -21.98 11.83 -5.77
CA LEU A 136 -23.20 11.86 -6.57
C LEU A 136 -23.69 10.44 -6.90
N GLU A 137 -22.85 9.65 -7.56
CA GLU A 137 -23.26 8.38 -8.18
C GLU A 137 -23.42 7.25 -7.16
N GLU A 138 -22.50 7.16 -6.19
CA GLU A 138 -22.49 6.05 -5.24
C GLU A 138 -23.34 6.34 -4.00
N ILE A 139 -23.51 7.61 -3.63
CA ILE A 139 -24.29 7.99 -2.44
C ILE A 139 -25.65 8.53 -2.83
N VAL A 140 -25.71 9.71 -3.47
CA VAL A 140 -26.97 10.43 -3.70
C VAL A 140 -27.89 9.69 -4.66
N LEU A 141 -27.41 9.25 -5.82
CA LEU A 141 -28.24 8.63 -6.84
C LEU A 141 -28.72 7.21 -6.44
N ARG A 142 -27.96 6.50 -5.60
CA ARG A 142 -28.30 5.13 -5.19
C ARG A 142 -29.10 5.05 -3.90
N HIS A 143 -28.82 5.94 -2.95
CA HIS A 143 -29.38 5.86 -1.60
C HIS A 143 -30.22 7.09 -1.22
N GLY A 144 -30.24 8.11 -2.08
CA GLY A 144 -30.84 9.40 -1.78
C GLY A 144 -29.85 10.35 -1.09
N ALA A 145 -30.18 11.65 -1.11
CA ALA A 145 -29.36 12.66 -0.48
C ALA A 145 -29.39 12.53 1.06
N PRO A 146 -28.23 12.30 1.72
CA PRO A 146 -28.19 12.27 3.17
C PRO A 146 -28.46 13.67 3.75
N ARG A 147 -29.01 13.73 4.97
CA ARG A 147 -29.21 15.01 5.65
C ARG A 147 -27.89 15.72 5.99
N VAL A 148 -26.87 14.94 6.37
CA VAL A 148 -25.57 15.46 6.80
C VAL A 148 -24.47 14.57 6.24
N ILE A 149 -23.44 15.19 5.67
CA ILE A 149 -22.16 14.53 5.37
C ILE A 149 -21.10 15.11 6.31
N ILE A 150 -20.27 14.24 6.89
CA ILE A 150 -19.14 14.61 7.74
C ILE A 150 -17.87 14.15 7.05
N THR A 151 -16.94 15.07 6.78
CA THR A 151 -15.60 14.75 6.23
C THR A 151 -14.51 15.36 7.10
N ASP A 152 -13.25 15.02 6.85
CA ASP A 152 -12.14 15.81 7.39
C ASP A 152 -11.98 17.15 6.63
N ARG A 153 -11.04 17.98 7.07
CA ARG A 153 -10.70 19.27 6.45
C ARG A 153 -9.79 19.15 5.22
N GLY A 154 -9.73 17.99 4.58
CA GLY A 154 -8.99 17.76 3.34
C GLY A 154 -9.35 18.79 2.26
N ALA A 155 -8.36 19.20 1.47
CA ALA A 155 -8.53 20.25 0.45
C ALA A 155 -9.64 19.91 -0.57
N VAL A 156 -9.76 18.62 -0.93
CA VAL A 156 -10.76 18.14 -1.89
C VAL A 156 -12.19 18.31 -1.39
N PHE A 157 -12.45 18.04 -0.10
CA PHE A 157 -13.78 18.20 0.50
C PHE A 157 -14.16 19.66 0.70
N ARG A 158 -13.17 20.56 0.79
CA ARG A 158 -13.39 22.02 0.85
C ARG A 158 -13.42 22.70 -0.51
N SER A 159 -13.36 21.93 -1.60
CA SER A 159 -13.39 22.47 -2.95
C SER A 159 -14.76 23.08 -3.28
N ARG A 160 -14.77 24.06 -4.19
CA ARG A 160 -16.01 24.66 -4.69
C ARG A 160 -16.93 23.64 -5.33
N LEU A 161 -16.39 22.64 -6.04
CA LEU A 161 -17.19 21.60 -6.69
C LEU A 161 -17.94 20.75 -5.67
N VAL A 162 -17.25 20.25 -4.64
CA VAL A 162 -17.88 19.45 -3.58
C VAL A 162 -18.91 20.29 -2.83
N SER A 163 -18.58 21.53 -2.46
CA SER A 163 -19.52 22.46 -1.80
C SER A 163 -20.77 22.68 -2.65
N SER A 164 -20.61 22.97 -3.95
CA SER A 164 -21.75 23.22 -4.83
C SER A 164 -22.63 21.98 -4.99
N LEU A 165 -22.01 20.78 -5.06
CA LEU A 165 -22.72 19.51 -5.15
C LEU A 165 -23.55 19.24 -3.90
N VAL A 166 -22.97 19.39 -2.70
CA VAL A 166 -23.69 19.15 -1.44
C VAL A 166 -24.81 20.17 -1.25
N ASP A 167 -24.58 21.43 -1.62
CA ASP A 167 -25.59 22.49 -1.55
C ASP A 167 -26.76 22.21 -2.51
N LEU A 168 -26.47 21.83 -3.77
CA LEU A 168 -27.50 21.46 -4.76
C LEU A 168 -28.32 20.25 -4.33
N CYS A 169 -27.71 19.33 -3.58
CA CYS A 169 -28.41 18.16 -3.03
C CYS A 169 -29.08 18.44 -1.68
N ASN A 170 -29.06 19.69 -1.19
CA ASN A 170 -29.57 20.10 0.13
C ASN A 170 -28.97 19.28 1.29
N ILE A 171 -27.69 18.96 1.21
CA ILE A 171 -26.92 18.19 2.19
C ILE A 171 -26.16 19.16 3.09
N ALA A 172 -26.34 19.05 4.41
CA ALA A 172 -25.51 19.81 5.35
C ALA A 172 -24.10 19.20 5.46
N HIS A 173 -23.09 19.87 4.93
CA HIS A 173 -21.70 19.41 5.03
C HIS A 173 -21.02 19.94 6.29
N ARG A 174 -20.47 19.02 7.10
CA ARG A 174 -19.74 19.32 8.33
C ARG A 174 -18.33 18.74 8.26
N PHE A 175 -17.43 19.34 9.04
CA PHE A 175 -16.05 18.90 9.16
C PHE A 175 -15.76 18.37 10.57
N HIS A 176 -15.05 17.25 10.68
CA HIS A 176 -14.45 16.80 11.93
C HIS A 176 -13.12 17.52 12.22
#